data_AF-A0A166E4T3-F1
#
_entry.id   AF-A0A166E4T3-F1
#
_cell.length_a   1.000
_cell.length_b   1.000
_cell.length_c   1.000
_cell.angle_alpha   90.00
_cell.angle_beta   90.00
_cell.angle_gamma   90.00
#
_symmetry.space_group_name_H-M   'P 1'
#
loop_
_entity.id
_entity.type
_entity.pdbx_description
1 polymer ?
#
loop_
_entity_poly.entity_id
_entity_poly.type
_entity_poly.pdbx_seq_one_letter_code
_entity_poly.pdbx_strand_id
1 'polypeptide(L)'
;MKDMDKIDFFKFEREGLDFPFYRNNPKLNVGKWVLLAISVIMPMILIFSPHTFGGRLGNLSYFLIPFVIFGILTSWNYNLICKKFQKNDIKLIIILLVTDFLFTFAIAIILTLGLHLNIHANPAIGELNSLLFWIIYPFQIFGEELIKIIPFLIFLSLFYKFTKKRKLSIVISTGIVLLIFGLLHFPTYHNIISILLLQGLGSIFIMFAYIKTKNIFVSFVIHVLYDLITFSAAITQSIH
;
A
#
# COMPACT_ATOMS: atom_id res chain seq x y z
N MET A 1 35.67 0.82 -5.69
CA MET A 1 34.76 1.56 -6.59
C MET A 1 34.92 1.06 -8.03
N LYS A 2 34.72 -0.25 -8.21
CA LYS A 2 34.77 -0.98 -9.48
C LYS A 2 33.80 -2.16 -9.29
N ASP A 3 33.06 -2.47 -10.34
CA ASP A 3 31.93 -3.42 -10.40
C ASP A 3 30.59 -2.88 -9.89
N MET A 4 30.14 -1.78 -10.51
CA MET A 4 28.71 -1.57 -10.70
C MET A 4 28.23 -2.63 -11.70
N ASP A 5 27.91 -3.83 -11.19
CA ASP A 5 27.08 -4.80 -11.90
C ASP A 5 25.96 -4.04 -12.61
N LYS A 6 25.90 -4.21 -13.93
CA LYS A 6 24.96 -3.57 -14.86
C LYS A 6 23.63 -3.32 -14.15
N ILE A 7 23.33 -2.05 -13.93
CA ILE A 7 22.19 -1.52 -13.18
C ILE A 7 20.90 -2.19 -13.70
N ASP A 8 20.43 -3.25 -13.04
CA ASP A 8 19.22 -4.01 -13.40
C ASP A 8 17.94 -3.28 -12.96
N PHE A 9 17.90 -1.95 -13.12
CA PHE A 9 16.74 -1.14 -12.81
C PHE A 9 15.72 -1.25 -13.95
N PHE A 10 14.44 -1.10 -13.62
CA PHE A 10 13.46 -0.79 -14.64
C PHE A 10 13.68 0.64 -15.16
N LYS A 11 13.42 0.86 -16.46
CA LYS A 11 13.52 2.18 -17.10
C LYS A 11 12.61 3.24 -16.45
N PHE A 12 11.56 2.82 -15.77
CA PHE A 12 10.64 3.75 -15.11
C PHE A 12 11.09 4.16 -13.70
N GLU A 13 11.99 3.41 -13.05
CA GLU A 13 12.49 3.73 -11.71
C GLU A 13 13.34 5.00 -11.75
N ARG A 14 13.31 5.79 -10.68
CA ARG A 14 14.22 6.92 -10.53
C ARG A 14 15.65 6.43 -10.35
N GLU A 15 16.55 6.94 -11.19
CA GLU A 15 17.98 6.68 -11.07
C GLU A 15 18.54 7.25 -9.76
N GLY A 16 19.55 6.59 -9.20
CA GLY A 16 20.21 7.02 -7.96
C GLY A 16 19.40 6.81 -6.67
N LEU A 17 18.16 6.33 -6.75
CA LEU A 17 17.32 6.00 -5.59
C LEU A 17 17.07 4.50 -5.51
N ASP A 18 17.53 3.87 -4.42
CA ASP A 18 17.27 2.46 -4.16
C ASP A 18 16.28 2.24 -3.01
N PHE A 19 15.73 1.03 -2.93
CA PHE A 19 14.87 0.61 -1.84
C PHE A 19 15.68 0.41 -0.55
N PRO A 20 15.14 0.79 0.61
CA PRO A 20 15.81 0.51 1.88
C PRO A 20 15.94 -0.99 2.12
N PHE A 21 17.03 -1.39 2.78
CA PHE A 21 17.41 -2.76 3.16
C PHE A 21 17.77 -3.68 1.98
N TYR A 22 17.42 -3.31 0.76
CA TYR A 22 17.88 -3.99 -0.45
C TYR A 22 19.41 -3.95 -0.54
N ARG A 23 20.02 -5.07 -0.93
CA ARG A 23 21.49 -5.30 -0.87
C ARG A 23 22.13 -4.93 0.47
N ASN A 24 21.41 -5.12 1.58
CA ASN A 24 21.89 -4.79 2.93
C ASN A 24 22.20 -3.30 3.13
N ASN A 25 21.45 -2.39 2.50
CA ASN A 25 21.63 -0.94 2.68
C ASN A 25 20.33 -0.24 3.16
N PRO A 26 20.19 0.11 4.46
CA PRO A 26 21.10 -0.23 5.55
C PRO A 26 21.01 -1.72 5.92
N LYS A 27 22.03 -2.26 6.56
CA LYS A 27 22.06 -3.67 6.98
C LYS A 27 21.22 -3.86 8.24
N LEU A 28 20.24 -4.77 8.17
CA LEU A 28 19.49 -5.25 9.34
C LEU A 28 19.99 -6.63 9.76
N ASN A 29 20.12 -6.83 11.07
CA ASN A 29 20.33 -8.17 11.63
C ASN A 29 18.99 -8.96 11.63
N VAL A 30 19.04 -10.26 11.93
CA VAL A 30 17.85 -11.13 11.89
C VAL A 30 16.77 -10.65 12.88
N GLY A 31 17.14 -10.26 14.11
CA GLY A 31 16.18 -9.75 15.09
C GLY A 31 15.43 -8.49 14.62
N LYS A 32 16.12 -7.57 13.95
CA LYS A 32 15.51 -6.37 13.36
C LYS A 32 14.56 -6.72 12.20
N TRP A 33 14.89 -7.73 11.39
CA TRP A 33 13.98 -8.24 10.36
C TRP A 33 12.71 -8.84 10.96
N VAL A 34 12.84 -9.63 12.03
CA VAL A 34 11.69 -10.21 12.75
C VAL A 34 10.82 -9.10 13.34
N LEU A 35 11.42 -8.11 14.00
CA LEU A 35 10.68 -6.99 14.57
C LEU A 35 9.95 -6.17 13.49
N LEU A 36 10.59 -5.94 12.34
CA LEU A 36 9.97 -5.28 11.20
C LEU A 36 8.76 -6.08 10.67
N ALA A 37 8.86 -7.41 10.57
CA ALA A 37 7.75 -8.27 10.18
C ALA A 37 6.60 -8.23 11.20
N ILE A 38 6.90 -8.33 12.50
CA ILE A 38 5.91 -8.24 13.58
C ILE A 38 5.14 -6.91 13.51
N SER A 39 5.83 -5.81 13.15
CA SER A 39 5.22 -4.48 13.08
C SER A 39 4.04 -4.35 12.13
N VAL A 40 3.97 -5.22 11.11
CA VAL A 40 2.87 -5.26 10.14
C VAL A 40 1.98 -6.49 10.31
N ILE A 41 2.53 -7.63 10.75
CA ILE A 41 1.72 -8.81 11.06
C ILE A 41 0.75 -8.54 12.20
N MET A 42 1.17 -7.79 13.24
CA MET A 42 0.30 -7.48 14.37
C MET A 42 -0.95 -6.68 13.95
N PRO A 43 -0.86 -5.52 13.26
CA PRO A 43 -2.04 -4.83 12.77
C PRO A 43 -2.84 -5.65 11.74
N MET A 44 -2.18 -6.46 10.89
CA MET A 44 -2.88 -7.38 9.98
C MET A 44 -3.78 -8.37 10.73
N ILE A 45 -3.33 -8.92 11.87
CA ILE A 45 -4.15 -9.81 12.71
C ILE A 45 -5.33 -9.03 13.32
N LEU A 46 -5.10 -7.80 13.77
CA LEU A 46 -6.14 -6.96 14.37
C LEU A 46 -7.29 -6.65 13.40
N ILE A 47 -7.03 -6.58 12.08
CA ILE A 47 -8.07 -6.40 11.05
C ILE A 47 -9.11 -7.53 11.08
N PHE A 48 -8.71 -8.75 11.42
CA PHE A 48 -9.61 -9.91 11.55
C PHE A 48 -10.25 -10.04 12.93
N SER A 49 -9.90 -9.17 13.88
CA SER A 49 -10.50 -9.20 15.21
C SER A 49 -11.91 -8.57 15.20
N PRO A 50 -12.84 -9.05 16.05
CA PRO A 50 -14.16 -8.46 16.16
C PRO A 50 -14.07 -6.95 16.44
N HIS A 51 -14.92 -6.15 15.77
CA HIS A 51 -14.92 -4.68 15.86
C HIS A 51 -15.22 -4.12 17.27
N THR A 52 -15.48 -4.99 18.26
CA THR A 52 -15.61 -4.64 19.68
C THR A 52 -14.27 -4.21 20.31
N PHE A 53 -13.12 -4.54 19.69
CA PHE A 53 -11.82 -4.16 20.19
C PHE A 53 -11.39 -2.77 19.68
N GLY A 54 -11.79 -1.70 20.40
CA GLY A 54 -11.26 -0.34 20.21
C GLY A 54 -11.91 0.51 19.10
N GLY A 55 -12.87 -0.03 18.34
CA GLY A 55 -13.60 0.73 17.29
C GLY A 55 -12.68 1.46 16.30
N ARG A 56 -13.07 2.66 15.86
CA ARG A 56 -12.25 3.49 14.93
C ARG A 56 -10.86 3.80 15.49
N LEU A 57 -10.71 3.96 16.81
CA LEU A 57 -9.42 4.22 17.44
C LEU A 57 -8.46 3.04 17.25
N GLY A 58 -8.98 1.81 17.16
CA GLY A 58 -8.20 0.62 16.83
C GLY A 58 -7.46 0.73 15.50
N ASN A 59 -8.01 1.46 14.52
CA ASN A 59 -7.38 1.65 13.20
C ASN A 59 -6.08 2.49 13.27
N LEU A 60 -5.86 3.25 14.36
CA LEU A 60 -4.56 3.92 14.57
C LEU A 60 -3.42 2.91 14.72
N SER A 61 -3.71 1.68 15.13
CA SER A 61 -2.70 0.63 15.24
C SER A 61 -2.02 0.33 13.90
N TYR A 62 -2.75 0.48 12.77
CA TYR A 62 -2.24 0.28 11.41
C TYR A 62 -1.13 1.28 11.08
N PHE A 63 -1.16 2.45 11.70
CA PHE A 63 -0.14 3.48 11.58
C PHE A 63 0.91 3.39 12.68
N LEU A 64 0.49 3.49 13.94
CA LEU A 64 1.37 3.69 15.09
C LEU A 64 2.40 2.56 15.21
N ILE A 65 1.97 1.30 15.09
CA ILE A 65 2.86 0.15 15.26
C ILE A 65 3.94 0.13 14.17
N PRO A 66 3.63 0.04 12.86
CA PRO A 66 4.67 -0.01 11.84
C PRO A 66 5.47 1.29 11.77
N PHE A 67 4.84 2.46 11.98
CA PHE A 67 5.54 3.74 11.92
C PHE A 67 6.60 3.85 13.02
N VAL A 68 6.24 3.56 14.28
CA VAL A 68 7.17 3.66 15.43
C VAL A 68 8.25 2.60 15.33
N ILE A 69 7.90 1.33 15.04
CA ILE A 69 8.90 0.27 14.92
C ILE A 69 9.87 0.55 13.76
N PHE A 70 9.37 0.96 12.60
CA PHE A 70 10.24 1.37 11.49
C PHE A 70 11.17 2.51 11.90
N GLY A 71 10.64 3.52 12.61
CA GLY A 71 11.42 4.62 13.17
C GLY A 71 12.55 4.12 14.06
N ILE A 72 12.24 3.35 15.10
CA ILE A 72 13.24 2.79 16.02
C ILE A 72 14.31 1.99 15.26
N LEU A 73 13.91 1.11 14.35
CA LEU A 73 14.82 0.25 13.58
C LEU A 73 15.78 1.03 12.67
N THR A 74 15.32 2.19 12.18
CA THR A 74 16.05 3.06 11.25
C THR A 74 16.65 4.28 11.93
N SER A 75 16.64 4.35 13.27
CA SER A 75 17.10 5.52 14.03
C SER A 75 16.38 6.81 13.60
N TRP A 76 15.06 6.68 13.40
CA TRP A 76 14.12 7.72 12.97
C TRP A 76 14.42 8.32 11.60
N ASN A 77 15.19 7.61 10.76
CA ASN A 77 15.52 8.05 9.41
C ASN A 77 14.41 7.68 8.39
N TYR A 78 13.29 8.39 8.46
CA TYR A 78 12.18 8.18 7.52
C TYR A 78 12.53 8.57 6.08
N ASN A 79 13.63 9.29 5.81
CA ASN A 79 14.09 9.57 4.44
C ASN A 79 14.40 8.29 3.64
N LEU A 80 14.45 7.12 4.30
CA LEU A 80 14.53 5.82 3.65
C LEU A 80 13.29 5.50 2.80
N ILE A 81 12.10 5.87 3.26
CA ILE A 81 10.82 5.63 2.58
C ILE A 81 10.10 6.92 2.17
N CYS A 82 10.43 8.05 2.78
CA CYS A 82 9.90 9.38 2.50
C CYS A 82 10.92 10.20 1.71
N LYS A 83 11.18 9.83 0.45
CA LYS A 83 12.10 10.62 -0.39
C LYS A 83 11.54 12.01 -0.66
N LYS A 84 12.40 12.93 -1.09
CA LYS A 84 11.98 14.29 -1.44
C LYS A 84 10.97 14.24 -2.59
N PHE A 85 9.89 14.99 -2.41
CA PHE A 85 8.89 15.21 -3.44
C PHE A 85 9.50 16.03 -4.59
N GLN A 86 9.23 15.64 -5.84
CA GLN A 86 9.72 16.31 -7.05
C GLN A 86 8.55 16.90 -7.82
N LYS A 87 8.78 17.95 -8.63
CA LYS A 87 7.71 18.55 -9.46
C LYS A 87 7.03 17.53 -10.39
N ASN A 88 7.80 16.58 -10.92
CA ASN A 88 7.30 15.50 -11.76
C ASN A 88 6.37 14.52 -11.02
N ASP A 89 6.38 14.51 -9.68
CA ASP A 89 5.44 13.70 -8.90
C ASP A 89 4.00 14.16 -9.06
N ILE A 90 3.74 15.47 -9.24
CA ILE A 90 2.38 15.98 -9.45
C ILE A 90 1.79 15.38 -10.73
N LYS A 91 2.56 15.42 -11.83
CA LYS A 91 2.15 14.81 -13.10
C LYS A 91 1.95 13.30 -12.95
N LEU A 92 2.83 12.63 -12.21
CA LEU A 92 2.72 11.19 -11.96
C LEU A 92 1.44 10.85 -11.18
N ILE A 93 1.14 11.60 -10.11
CA ILE A 93 -0.06 11.44 -9.29
C ILE A 93 -1.31 11.53 -10.16
N ILE A 94 -1.43 12.57 -11.00
CA ILE A 94 -2.58 12.76 -11.88
C ILE A 94 -2.73 11.57 -12.86
N ILE A 95 -1.64 11.16 -13.53
CA ILE A 95 -1.67 10.06 -14.49
C ILE A 95 -2.09 8.76 -13.82
N LEU A 96 -1.48 8.45 -12.67
CA LEU A 96 -1.77 7.20 -11.96
C LEU A 96 -3.19 7.20 -11.40
N LEU A 97 -3.67 8.31 -10.85
CA LEU A 97 -5.03 8.43 -10.34
C LEU A 97 -6.07 8.17 -11.44
N VAL A 98 -5.92 8.79 -12.61
CA VAL A 98 -6.82 8.56 -13.75
C VAL A 98 -6.75 7.10 -14.23
N THR A 99 -5.54 6.55 -14.33
CA THR A 99 -5.37 5.16 -14.79
C THR A 99 -5.96 4.17 -13.79
N ASP A 100 -5.82 4.43 -12.50
CA ASP A 100 -6.38 3.63 -11.41
C ASP A 100 -7.91 3.61 -11.47
N PHE A 101 -8.56 4.76 -11.65
CA PHE A 101 -10.00 4.83 -11.87
C PHE A 101 -10.46 4.05 -13.10
N LEU A 102 -9.82 4.24 -14.24
CA LEU A 102 -10.17 3.51 -15.45
C LEU A 102 -10.03 2.00 -15.27
N PHE A 103 -8.97 1.57 -14.59
CA PHE A 103 -8.71 0.16 -14.33
C PHE A 103 -9.74 -0.44 -13.38
N THR A 104 -9.93 0.17 -12.22
CA THR A 104 -10.89 -0.29 -11.20
C THR A 104 -12.33 -0.27 -11.72
N PHE A 105 -12.70 0.72 -12.55
CA PHE A 105 -13.99 0.76 -13.23
C PHE A 105 -14.16 -0.39 -14.23
N ALA A 106 -13.15 -0.69 -15.05
CA ALA A 106 -13.18 -1.83 -15.96
C ALA A 106 -13.32 -3.17 -15.21
N ILE A 107 -12.59 -3.34 -14.10
CA ILE A 107 -12.71 -4.51 -13.23
C ILE A 107 -14.12 -4.60 -12.64
N ALA A 108 -14.69 -3.49 -12.16
CA ALA A 108 -16.05 -3.47 -11.62
C ALA A 108 -17.09 -3.90 -12.68
N ILE A 109 -16.97 -3.44 -13.93
CA ILE A 109 -17.81 -3.90 -15.04
C ILE A 109 -17.68 -5.41 -15.26
N ILE A 110 -16.46 -5.94 -15.29
CA ILE A 110 -16.23 -7.37 -15.49
C ILE A 110 -16.84 -8.19 -14.35
N LEU A 111 -16.69 -7.74 -13.11
CA LEU A 111 -17.26 -8.41 -11.94
C LEU A 111 -18.79 -8.40 -11.96
N THR A 112 -19.42 -7.25 -12.23
CA THR A 112 -20.87 -7.11 -12.16
C THR A 112 -21.58 -7.62 -13.41
N LEU A 113 -21.12 -7.26 -14.61
CA LEU A 113 -21.78 -7.66 -15.86
C LEU A 113 -21.24 -8.99 -16.41
N GLY A 114 -19.95 -9.27 -16.23
CA GLY A 114 -19.33 -10.50 -16.73
C GLY A 114 -19.53 -11.69 -15.79
N LEU A 115 -19.29 -11.51 -14.50
CA LEU A 115 -19.34 -12.58 -13.49
C LEU A 115 -20.59 -12.56 -12.62
N HIS A 116 -21.49 -11.59 -12.80
CA HIS A 116 -22.73 -11.42 -12.03
C HIS A 116 -22.48 -11.37 -10.51
N LEU A 117 -21.34 -10.80 -10.11
CA LEU A 117 -20.97 -10.62 -8.70
C LEU A 117 -21.46 -9.27 -8.18
N ASN A 118 -22.05 -9.30 -6.98
CA ASN A 118 -22.39 -8.09 -6.25
C ASN A 118 -21.13 -7.48 -5.65
N ILE A 119 -20.87 -6.21 -5.97
CA ILE A 119 -19.79 -5.43 -5.37
C ILE A 119 -20.38 -4.66 -4.20
N HIS A 120 -19.84 -4.88 -3.00
CA HIS A 120 -20.28 -4.15 -1.81
C HIS A 120 -19.70 -2.73 -1.81
N ALA A 121 -20.52 -1.76 -1.42
CA ALA A 121 -20.08 -0.39 -1.21
C ALA A 121 -19.03 -0.32 -0.09
N ASN A 122 -18.14 0.67 -0.15
CA ASN A 122 -17.17 0.91 0.91
C ASN A 122 -17.90 1.33 2.20
N PRO A 123 -17.75 0.62 3.33
CA PRO A 123 -18.42 0.96 4.58
C PRO A 123 -18.10 2.37 5.09
N ALA A 124 -16.94 2.93 4.71
CA ALA A 124 -16.55 4.29 5.05
C ALA A 124 -17.58 5.34 4.62
N ILE A 125 -18.40 5.06 3.59
CA ILE A 125 -19.49 5.93 3.14
C ILE A 125 -20.50 6.20 4.27
N GLY A 126 -20.77 5.21 5.13
CA GLY A 126 -21.67 5.36 6.28
C GLY A 126 -21.10 6.21 7.42
N GLU A 127 -19.80 6.52 7.38
CA GLU A 127 -19.09 7.23 8.45
C GLU A 127 -18.68 8.66 8.07
N LEU A 128 -19.00 9.15 6.88
CA LEU A 128 -18.52 10.45 6.38
C LEU A 128 -18.99 11.65 7.22
N ASN A 129 -20.07 11.52 7.99
CA ASN A 129 -20.56 12.55 8.92
C ASN A 129 -19.82 12.53 10.28
N SER A 130 -18.95 11.54 10.52
CA SER A 130 -18.23 11.40 11.79
C SER A 130 -16.97 12.27 11.79
N LEU A 131 -16.85 13.18 12.77
CA LEU A 131 -15.59 13.92 12.98
C LEU A 131 -14.43 12.97 13.29
N LEU A 132 -14.69 11.92 14.06
CA LEU A 132 -13.67 10.93 14.42
C LEU A 132 -13.16 10.18 13.18
N PHE A 133 -14.01 9.92 12.20
CA PHE A 133 -13.59 9.33 10.92
C PHE A 133 -12.50 10.19 10.27
N TRP A 134 -12.75 11.48 10.10
CA TRP A 134 -11.83 12.40 9.42
C TRP A 134 -10.53 12.65 10.17
N ILE A 135 -10.55 12.59 11.51
CA ILE A 135 -9.33 12.69 12.33
C ILE A 135 -8.44 11.45 12.14
N ILE A 136 -9.03 10.25 12.11
CA ILE A 136 -8.30 8.99 12.07
C ILE A 136 -7.91 8.59 10.63
N TYR A 137 -8.75 8.94 9.66
CA TYR A 137 -8.61 8.59 8.25
C TYR A 137 -7.19 8.78 7.66
N PRO A 138 -6.54 9.96 7.73
CA PRO A 138 -5.23 10.13 7.13
C PRO A 138 -4.15 9.23 7.76
N PHE A 139 -4.25 8.97 9.08
CA PHE A 139 -3.33 8.05 9.75
C PHE A 139 -3.59 6.62 9.32
N GLN A 140 -4.85 6.20 9.29
CA GLN A 140 -5.23 4.87 8.82
C GLN A 140 -4.69 4.60 7.41
N ILE A 141 -4.94 5.50 6.46
CA ILE A 141 -4.50 5.34 5.06
C ILE A 141 -2.97 5.32 4.95
N PHE A 142 -2.26 6.16 5.73
CA PHE A 142 -0.80 6.08 5.78
C PHE A 142 -0.32 4.74 6.37
N GLY A 143 -1.03 4.23 7.38
CA GLY A 143 -0.83 2.90 7.94
C GLY A 143 -1.00 1.78 6.91
N GLU A 144 -2.03 1.84 6.07
CA GLU A 144 -2.24 0.90 4.97
C GLU A 144 -1.10 0.93 3.95
N GLU A 145 -0.54 2.11 3.65
CA GLU A 145 0.66 2.22 2.82
C GLU A 145 1.88 1.55 3.48
N LEU A 146 2.06 1.70 4.80
CA LEU A 146 3.13 1.01 5.53
C LEU A 146 2.92 -0.51 5.54
N ILE A 147 1.68 -0.98 5.72
CA ILE A 147 1.28 -2.39 5.66
C ILE A 147 1.54 -3.00 4.28
N LYS A 148 1.54 -2.21 3.19
CA LYS A 148 1.99 -2.67 1.86
C LYS A 148 3.51 -2.61 1.71
N ILE A 149 4.11 -1.46 2.02
CA ILE A 149 5.51 -1.17 1.73
C ILE A 149 6.47 -2.01 2.57
N ILE A 150 6.21 -2.20 3.86
CA ILE A 150 7.12 -2.95 4.74
C ILE A 150 7.22 -4.43 4.31
N PRO A 151 6.11 -5.18 4.12
CA PRO A 151 6.17 -6.52 3.55
C PRO A 151 6.85 -6.55 2.18
N PHE A 152 6.60 -5.56 1.33
CA PHE A 152 7.28 -5.47 0.04
C PHE A 152 8.80 -5.41 0.21
N LEU A 153 9.32 -4.60 1.15
CA LEU A 153 10.75 -4.50 1.42
C LEU A 153 11.33 -5.80 1.99
N ILE A 154 10.57 -6.49 2.85
CA ILE A 154 10.94 -7.80 3.41
C ILE A 154 11.05 -8.83 2.28
N PHE A 155 9.99 -8.99 1.48
CA PHE A 155 9.96 -9.94 0.36
C PHE A 155 11.01 -9.59 -0.70
N LEU A 156 11.19 -8.32 -1.04
CA LEU A 156 12.20 -7.88 -2.01
C LEU A 156 13.60 -8.31 -1.55
N SER A 157 13.91 -8.07 -0.28
CA SER A 157 15.21 -8.41 0.30
C SER A 157 15.41 -9.92 0.40
N LEU A 158 14.34 -10.68 0.68
CA LEU A 158 14.36 -12.14 0.72
C LEU A 158 14.54 -12.75 -0.68
N PHE A 159 13.65 -12.43 -1.62
CA PHE A 159 13.70 -12.98 -2.97
C PHE A 159 14.97 -12.59 -3.70
N TYR A 160 15.48 -11.37 -3.51
CA TYR A 160 16.74 -10.98 -4.16
C TYR A 160 17.92 -11.81 -3.66
N LYS A 161 17.92 -12.27 -2.39
CA LYS A 161 18.98 -13.18 -1.90
C LYS A 161 19.01 -14.48 -2.70
N PHE A 162 17.86 -15.00 -3.10
CA PHE A 162 17.72 -16.25 -3.86
C PHE A 162 17.85 -16.06 -5.38
N THR A 163 17.13 -15.10 -5.96
CA THR A 163 17.06 -14.93 -7.42
C THR A 163 18.27 -14.22 -8.01
N LYS A 164 18.93 -13.34 -7.22
CA LYS A 164 19.91 -12.34 -7.67
C LYS A 164 19.42 -11.42 -8.81
N LYS A 165 18.12 -11.42 -9.11
CA LYS A 165 17.49 -10.67 -10.22
C LYS A 165 16.57 -9.60 -9.64
N ARG A 166 16.94 -8.33 -9.74
CA ARG A 166 16.22 -7.21 -9.11
C ARG A 166 14.77 -7.14 -9.60
N LYS A 167 14.60 -7.09 -10.92
CA LYS A 167 13.28 -6.93 -11.54
C LYS A 167 12.33 -8.05 -11.14
N LEU A 168 12.82 -9.29 -11.17
CA LEU A 168 12.04 -10.46 -10.77
C LEU A 168 11.62 -10.38 -9.29
N SER A 169 12.54 -10.00 -8.40
CA SER A 169 12.23 -9.85 -6.98
C SER A 169 11.21 -8.74 -6.72
N ILE A 170 11.28 -7.62 -7.44
CA ILE A 170 10.27 -6.55 -7.36
C ILE A 170 8.91 -7.08 -7.78
N VAL A 171 8.82 -7.76 -8.93
CA VAL A 171 7.55 -8.28 -9.47
C VAL A 171 6.92 -9.29 -8.51
N ILE A 172 7.67 -10.30 -8.06
CA ILE A 172 7.16 -11.31 -7.12
C ILE A 172 6.73 -10.68 -5.80
N SER A 173 7.53 -9.77 -5.24
CA SER A 173 7.20 -9.10 -3.97
C SER A 173 5.96 -8.24 -4.10
N THR A 174 5.80 -7.55 -5.24
CA THR A 174 4.60 -6.75 -5.53
C THR A 174 3.38 -7.65 -5.59
N GLY A 175 3.44 -8.74 -6.36
CA GLY A 175 2.31 -9.68 -6.48
C GLY A 175 1.87 -10.26 -5.13
N ILE A 176 2.82 -10.68 -4.30
CA ILE A 176 2.52 -11.20 -2.96
C ILE A 176 1.89 -10.13 -2.06
N VAL A 177 2.40 -8.91 -2.08
CA VAL A 177 1.84 -7.81 -1.27
C VAL A 177 0.44 -7.42 -1.71
N LEU A 178 0.17 -7.35 -3.02
CA LEU A 178 -1.17 -7.07 -3.52
C LEU A 178 -2.15 -8.19 -3.16
N LEU A 179 -1.72 -9.46 -3.21
CA LEU A 179 -2.51 -10.59 -2.75
C LEU A 179 -2.84 -10.48 -1.26
N ILE A 180 -1.83 -10.25 -0.41
CA ILE A 180 -2.03 -10.07 1.04
C ILE A 180 -2.99 -8.90 1.29
N PHE A 181 -2.75 -7.75 0.67
CA PHE A 181 -3.57 -6.55 0.85
C PHE A 181 -5.03 -6.80 0.45
N GLY A 182 -5.27 -7.49 -0.68
CA GLY A 182 -6.62 -7.92 -1.05
C GLY A 182 -7.26 -8.80 0.03
N LEU A 183 -6.54 -9.81 0.53
CA LEU A 183 -7.05 -10.72 1.58
C LEU A 183 -7.36 -10.01 2.90
N LEU A 184 -6.65 -8.93 3.25
CA LEU A 184 -6.97 -8.13 4.45
C LEU A 184 -8.36 -7.51 4.39
N HIS A 185 -8.95 -7.36 3.20
CA HIS A 185 -10.29 -6.80 3.02
C HIS A 185 -11.40 -7.86 3.08
N PHE A 186 -11.06 -9.15 3.21
CA PHE A 186 -12.05 -10.23 3.29
C PHE A 186 -13.07 -10.05 4.43
N PRO A 187 -12.70 -9.61 5.66
CA PRO A 187 -13.67 -9.41 6.75
C PRO A 187 -14.75 -8.38 6.44
N THR A 188 -14.49 -7.47 5.50
CA THR A 188 -15.41 -6.37 5.14
C THR A 188 -16.29 -6.71 3.94
N TYR A 189 -15.72 -7.36 2.92
CA TYR A 189 -16.38 -7.54 1.62
C TYR A 189 -16.83 -8.98 1.34
N HIS A 190 -16.34 -9.97 2.11
CA HIS A 190 -16.73 -11.38 2.09
C HIS A 190 -16.66 -12.13 0.74
N ASN A 191 -16.20 -11.50 -0.34
CA ASN A 191 -16.03 -12.11 -1.65
C ASN A 191 -14.54 -12.12 -2.05
N ILE A 192 -13.94 -13.30 -2.09
CA ILE A 192 -12.51 -13.45 -2.38
C ILE A 192 -12.11 -12.96 -3.77
N ILE A 193 -12.98 -13.14 -4.78
CA ILE A 193 -12.67 -12.72 -6.15
C ILE A 193 -12.67 -11.20 -6.23
N SER A 194 -13.72 -10.56 -5.71
CA SER A 194 -13.85 -9.11 -5.69
C SER A 194 -12.71 -8.46 -4.91
N ILE A 195 -12.33 -8.97 -3.73
CA ILE A 195 -11.23 -8.35 -2.95
C ILE A 195 -9.86 -8.48 -3.60
N LEU A 196 -9.60 -9.61 -4.27
CA LEU A 196 -8.33 -9.80 -4.95
C LEU A 196 -8.21 -8.91 -6.19
N LEU A 197 -9.34 -8.62 -6.86
CA LEU A 197 -9.35 -7.82 -8.08
C LEU A 197 -9.51 -6.31 -7.81
N LEU A 198 -10.38 -5.89 -6.89
CA LEU A 198 -10.64 -4.48 -6.60
C LEU A 198 -9.65 -3.91 -5.57
N GLN A 199 -9.42 -4.58 -4.44
CA GLN A 199 -8.55 -4.05 -3.39
C GLN A 199 -7.09 -4.46 -3.62
N GLY A 200 -6.86 -5.75 -3.88
CA GLY A 200 -5.53 -6.29 -4.15
C GLY A 200 -4.95 -5.74 -5.44
N LEU A 201 -5.49 -6.16 -6.59
CA LEU A 201 -5.00 -5.73 -7.91
C LEU A 201 -5.29 -4.25 -8.20
N GLY A 202 -6.40 -3.68 -7.73
CA GLY A 202 -6.66 -2.24 -7.86
C GLY A 202 -5.58 -1.37 -7.22
N SER A 203 -4.93 -1.83 -6.14
CA SER A 203 -3.80 -1.12 -5.52
C SER A 203 -2.51 -1.09 -6.35
N ILE A 204 -2.49 -1.67 -7.55
CA ILE A 204 -1.26 -1.79 -8.36
C ILE A 204 -0.69 -0.43 -8.75
N PHE A 205 -1.51 0.59 -9.03
CA PHE A 205 -1.03 1.91 -9.43
C PHE A 205 -0.47 2.70 -8.24
N ILE A 206 -1.12 2.60 -7.09
CA ILE A 206 -0.61 3.13 -5.81
C ILE A 206 0.74 2.48 -5.48
N MET A 207 0.84 1.15 -5.57
CA MET A 207 2.08 0.43 -5.32
C MET A 207 3.18 0.80 -6.33
N PHE A 208 2.81 0.94 -7.61
CA PHE A 208 3.72 1.41 -8.66
C PHE A 208 4.26 2.81 -8.36
N ALA A 209 3.44 3.72 -7.80
CA ALA A 209 3.88 5.05 -7.42
C ALA A 209 5.06 4.98 -6.43
N TYR A 210 4.96 4.12 -5.41
CA TYR A 210 6.07 3.88 -4.47
C TYR A 210 7.27 3.23 -5.17
N ILE A 211 7.06 2.18 -5.98
CA ILE A 211 8.16 1.50 -6.69
C ILE A 211 8.91 2.48 -7.59
N LYS A 212 8.21 3.38 -8.30
CA LYS A 212 8.83 4.35 -9.19
C LYS A 212 9.62 5.42 -8.44
N THR A 213 9.04 5.95 -7.36
CA THR A 213 9.55 7.17 -6.70
C THR A 213 10.39 6.91 -5.45
N LYS A 214 10.25 5.72 -4.87
CA LYS A 214 10.70 5.33 -3.52
C LYS A 214 10.17 6.24 -2.42
N ASN A 215 9.05 6.92 -2.68
CA ASN A 215 8.46 7.89 -1.79
C ASN A 215 7.04 7.48 -1.40
N ILE A 216 6.86 7.06 -0.14
CA ILE A 216 5.56 6.69 0.42
C ILE A 216 4.56 7.83 0.35
N PHE A 217 5.00 9.09 0.42
CA PHE A 217 4.08 10.22 0.31
C PHE A 217 3.40 10.29 -1.07
N VAL A 218 4.05 9.84 -2.14
CA VAL A 218 3.45 9.85 -3.47
C VAL A 218 2.33 8.80 -3.56
N SER A 219 2.56 7.59 -3.03
CA SER A 219 1.52 6.56 -3.00
C SER A 219 0.39 6.91 -2.04
N PHE A 220 0.72 7.44 -0.86
CA PHE A 220 -0.25 7.96 0.11
C PHE A 220 -1.17 9.04 -0.46
N VAL A 221 -0.62 10.04 -1.17
CA VAL A 221 -1.44 11.09 -1.77
C VAL A 221 -2.38 10.53 -2.84
N ILE A 222 -1.92 9.59 -3.68
CA ILE A 222 -2.79 8.94 -4.67
C ILE A 222 -3.91 8.19 -3.96
N HIS A 223 -3.61 7.43 -2.90
CA HIS A 223 -4.58 6.66 -2.13
C HIS A 223 -5.64 7.58 -1.51
N VAL A 224 -5.23 8.64 -0.82
CA VAL A 224 -6.16 9.62 -0.24
C VAL A 224 -7.04 10.26 -1.31
N LEU A 225 -6.46 10.69 -2.44
CA LEU A 225 -7.24 11.32 -3.50
C LEU A 225 -8.23 10.34 -4.15
N TYR A 226 -7.82 9.08 -4.36
CA TYR A 226 -8.68 8.03 -4.90
C TYR A 226 -9.92 7.85 -4.02
N ASP A 227 -9.70 7.61 -2.73
CA ASP A 227 -10.78 7.45 -1.75
C ASP A 227 -11.71 8.67 -1.69
N LEU A 228 -11.17 9.87 -1.56
CA LEU A 228 -11.97 11.10 -1.48
C LEU A 228 -12.88 11.29 -2.70
N ILE A 229 -12.38 10.97 -3.89
CA ILE A 229 -13.17 11.01 -5.13
C ILE A 229 -14.26 9.94 -5.10
N THR A 230 -13.95 8.70 -4.68
CA THR A 230 -14.97 7.64 -4.58
C THR A 230 -16.05 7.94 -3.54
N PHE A 231 -15.69 8.51 -2.38
CA PHE A 231 -16.64 8.93 -1.36
C PHE A 231 -17.57 10.03 -1.89
N SER A 232 -17.01 11.01 -2.60
CA SER A 232 -17.78 12.09 -3.21
C SER A 232 -18.78 11.58 -4.26
N ALA A 233 -18.34 10.67 -5.13
CA ALA A 233 -19.19 10.05 -6.15
C ALA A 233 -20.33 9.23 -5.53
N ALA A 234 -20.07 8.52 -4.42
CA ALA A 234 -21.08 7.75 -3.72
C ALA A 234 -22.15 8.63 -3.06
N ILE A 235 -21.77 9.78 -2.47
CA ILE A 235 -22.73 10.74 -1.90
C ILE A 235 -23.66 11.29 -2.99
N THR A 236 -23.14 11.62 -4.17
CA THR A 236 -23.99 12.15 -5.25
C THR A 236 -25.02 11.15 -5.76
N GLN A 237 -24.77 9.84 -5.61
CA GLN A 237 -25.71 8.79 -6.03
C GLN A 237 -26.79 8.50 -4.97
N SER A 238 -26.59 8.88 -3.70
CA SER A 238 -27.58 8.65 -2.63
C SER A 238 -28.60 9.78 -2.46
N ILE A 239 -28.43 10.89 -3.20
CA ILE A 239 -29.32 12.06 -3.20
C ILE A 239 -30.37 11.97 -4.34
N HIS A 240 -30.28 10.95 -5.20
CA HIS A 240 -31.23 10.65 -6.27
C HIS A 240 -31.93 9.31 -6.01
#